data_AF-A0A939VNB3-F1
#
_entry.id   AF-A0A939VNB3-F1
#
_cell.length_a   1.000
_cell.length_b   1.000
_cell.length_c   1.000
_cell.angle_alpha   90.00
_cell.angle_beta   90.00
_cell.angle_gamma   90.00
#
_symmetry.space_group_name_H-M   'P 1'
#
loop_
_entity.id
_entity.type
_entity.pdbx_description
1 polymer ?
#
loop_
_entity_poly.entity_id
_entity_poly.type
_entity_poly.pdbx_seq_one_letter_code
_entity_poly.pdbx_strand_id
1 'polypeptide(L)'
;MNDGPNILFIVEGEKLEPEIVERMISVYKVNCEITSVCTNIHALYQILKKDDGFSDIISVLKELFNEKIKKLESDVLKKGQRKQLNQAKADLEKLNGKFAYRYLVFDSELQHGEGGVSLPREEQIEKNCNELKNMLAFFNNESDQGKLYVNYPMMESYRDCDAFFDEEYKDRMVALDVLFAGKYKEQVGKRKLSNIRATRICKNDFDQLIRMNVFKLNRISTENWMQMDYDDFLVYSEQQSILRAEQNFMAKENAIAVLNTLLFFTLDYYGRSFYNTMMKCG
;
A
#
# COMPACT_ATOMS: atom_id res chain seq x y z
N MET A 1 -21.35 0.10 21.26
CA MET A 1 -19.92 -0.21 21.12
C MET A 1 -19.81 -1.11 19.92
N ASN A 2 -18.95 -0.81 18.94
CA ASN A 2 -18.79 -1.70 17.79
C ASN A 2 -17.99 -2.92 18.26
N ASP A 3 -18.65 -4.08 18.36
CA ASP A 3 -18.09 -5.37 18.83
C ASP A 3 -17.11 -6.03 17.82
N GLY A 4 -16.57 -5.25 16.88
CA GLY A 4 -15.59 -5.75 15.90
C GLY A 4 -14.16 -5.79 16.46
N PRO A 5 -13.28 -6.63 15.90
CA PRO A 5 -11.87 -6.64 16.26
C PRO A 5 -11.24 -5.26 15.99
N ASN A 6 -10.40 -4.79 16.91
CA ASN A 6 -9.71 -3.51 16.74
C ASN A 6 -8.58 -3.68 15.70
N ILE A 7 -8.62 -2.88 14.63
CA ILE A 7 -7.69 -2.96 13.50
C ILE A 7 -6.83 -1.70 13.45
N LEU A 8 -5.53 -1.84 13.19
CA LEU A 8 -4.63 -0.73 12.90
C LEU A 8 -4.17 -0.78 11.44
N PHE A 9 -4.40 0.30 10.70
CA PHE A 9 -3.74 0.56 9.41
C PHE A 9 -2.54 1.48 9.59
N ILE A 10 -1.42 1.08 9.01
CA ILE A 10 -0.16 1.81 8.99
C ILE A 10 0.10 2.18 7.53
N VAL A 11 0.05 3.47 7.20
CA VAL A 11 0.20 3.94 5.82
C VAL A 11 1.42 4.84 5.65
N GLU A 12 2.00 4.83 4.45
CA GLU A 12 3.21 5.59 4.13
C GLU A 12 3.01 7.12 4.20
N GLY A 13 1.98 7.67 3.54
CA GLY A 13 1.79 9.13 3.38
C GLY A 13 0.71 9.77 4.28
N GLU A 14 0.76 11.09 4.43
CA GLU A 14 -0.10 11.86 5.35
C GLU A 14 -1.48 12.24 4.79
N LYS A 15 -1.75 12.03 3.50
CA LYS A 15 -2.94 12.59 2.84
C LYS A 15 -3.72 11.59 2.01
N LEU A 16 -3.16 11.14 0.89
CA LEU A 16 -3.90 10.34 -0.08
C LEU A 16 -4.24 8.96 0.49
N GLU A 17 -3.28 8.34 1.14
CA GLU A 17 -3.35 6.99 1.68
C GLU A 17 -4.38 6.92 2.82
N PRO A 18 -4.33 7.81 3.85
CA PRO A 18 -5.42 7.88 4.84
C PRO A 18 -6.79 8.13 4.20
N GLU A 19 -6.91 9.09 3.27
CA GLU A 19 -8.19 9.41 2.63
C GLU A 19 -8.81 8.20 1.91
N ILE A 20 -8.00 7.41 1.20
CA ILE A 20 -8.47 6.21 0.48
C ILE A 20 -8.84 5.11 1.48
N VAL A 21 -7.99 4.85 2.47
CA VAL A 21 -8.24 3.81 3.48
C VAL A 21 -9.51 4.16 4.26
N GLU A 22 -9.64 5.39 4.78
CA GLU A 22 -10.84 5.89 5.47
C GLU A 22 -12.09 5.74 4.63
N ARG A 23 -11.98 6.10 3.34
CA ARG A 23 -13.12 5.98 2.44
C ARG A 23 -13.51 4.52 2.21
N MET A 24 -12.53 3.64 1.95
CA MET A 24 -12.75 2.22 1.72
C MET A 24 -13.39 1.55 2.95
N ILE A 25 -12.82 1.73 4.14
CA ILE A 25 -13.38 1.14 5.37
C ILE A 25 -14.78 1.69 5.66
N SER A 26 -15.05 2.96 5.34
CA SER A 26 -16.37 3.57 5.53
C SER A 26 -17.43 2.92 4.63
N VAL A 27 -17.13 2.72 3.34
CA VAL A 27 -18.10 2.12 2.40
C VAL A 27 -18.34 0.63 2.68
N TYR A 28 -17.33 -0.08 3.19
CA TYR A 28 -17.43 -1.49 3.56
C TYR A 28 -17.85 -1.72 5.03
N LYS A 29 -17.95 -0.66 5.84
CA LYS A 29 -18.32 -0.72 7.28
C LYS A 29 -17.32 -1.51 8.13
N VAL A 30 -16.04 -1.33 7.86
CA VAL A 30 -14.94 -1.84 8.69
C VAL A 30 -14.60 -0.79 9.75
N ASN A 31 -14.44 -1.21 11.00
CA ASN A 31 -14.01 -0.33 12.09
C ASN A 31 -12.48 -0.47 12.27
N CYS A 32 -11.72 0.61 12.11
CA CYS A 32 -10.27 0.60 12.33
C CYS A 32 -9.73 1.97 12.75
N GLU A 33 -8.54 1.93 13.34
CA GLU A 33 -7.66 3.07 13.54
C GLU A 33 -6.67 3.17 12.38
N ILE A 34 -6.30 4.39 11.99
CA ILE A 34 -5.33 4.65 10.92
C ILE A 34 -4.24 5.56 11.45
N THR A 35 -2.99 5.21 11.14
CA THR A 35 -1.79 5.98 11.48
C THR A 35 -0.89 6.12 10.25
N SER A 36 -0.47 7.34 9.96
CA SER A 36 0.50 7.63 8.90
C SER A 36 1.91 7.70 9.48
N VAL A 37 2.84 6.96 8.89
CA VAL A 37 4.24 6.91 9.37
C VAL A 37 5.14 7.94 8.69
N CYS A 38 4.73 8.46 7.53
CA CYS A 38 5.45 9.49 6.78
C CYS A 38 6.90 9.08 6.42
N THR A 39 7.11 7.78 6.24
CA THR A 39 8.38 7.17 5.85
C THR A 39 8.08 6.12 4.81
N ASN A 40 8.94 5.99 3.82
CA ASN A 40 8.79 4.91 2.85
C ASN A 40 9.22 3.56 3.40
N ILE A 41 8.90 2.52 2.64
CA ILE A 41 9.15 1.13 3.01
C ILE A 41 10.64 0.81 3.19
N HIS A 42 11.52 1.43 2.41
CA HIS A 42 12.97 1.18 2.45
C HIS A 42 13.61 1.78 3.69
N ALA A 43 13.29 3.03 4.01
CA ALA A 43 13.71 3.68 5.24
C ALA A 43 13.13 2.96 6.47
N LEU A 44 11.86 2.54 6.41
CA LEU A 44 11.25 1.75 7.48
C LEU A 44 11.96 0.41 7.66
N TYR A 45 12.33 -0.27 6.58
CA TYR A 45 13.13 -1.49 6.62
C TYR A 45 14.46 -1.27 7.34
N GLN A 46 15.19 -0.18 7.06
CA GLN A 46 16.45 0.13 7.75
C GLN A 46 16.25 0.37 9.24
N ILE A 47 15.15 1.01 9.64
CA ILE A 47 14.83 1.26 11.06
C ILE A 47 14.46 -0.05 11.77
N LEU A 48 13.69 -0.90 11.10
CA LEU A 48 13.24 -2.18 11.66
C LEU A 48 14.38 -3.19 11.79
N LYS A 49 15.30 -3.21 10.80
CA LYS A 49 16.44 -4.10 10.75
C LYS A 49 17.55 -3.57 11.66
N LYS A 50 17.46 -3.89 12.95
CA LYS A 50 18.54 -3.70 13.93
C LYS A 50 19.48 -4.92 13.88
N ASP A 51 20.66 -4.83 14.52
CA ASP A 51 21.71 -5.88 14.46
C ASP A 51 21.23 -7.28 14.90
N ASP A 52 20.14 -7.37 15.67
CA ASP A 52 19.52 -8.62 16.15
C ASP A 52 18.23 -9.05 15.41
N GLY A 53 17.95 -8.47 14.23
CA GLY A 53 16.78 -8.81 13.41
C GLY A 53 15.70 -7.72 13.36
N PHE A 54 14.47 -8.10 12.99
CA PHE A 54 13.35 -7.18 12.86
C PHE A 54 12.73 -6.83 14.22
N SER A 55 12.65 -5.54 14.52
CA SER A 55 11.95 -5.02 15.72
C SER A 55 10.42 -5.07 15.54
N ASP A 56 9.67 -5.16 16.64
CA ASP A 56 8.22 -5.01 16.62
C ASP A 56 7.83 -3.62 16.08
N ILE A 57 6.90 -3.61 15.12
CA ILE A 57 6.50 -2.39 14.41
C ILE A 57 5.91 -1.34 15.34
N ILE A 58 5.12 -1.71 16.35
CA ILE A 58 4.51 -0.74 17.26
C ILE A 58 5.59 -0.02 18.07
N SER A 59 6.59 -0.76 18.53
CA SER A 59 7.75 -0.21 19.24
C SER A 59 8.51 0.79 18.36
N VAL A 60 8.78 0.42 17.10
CA VAL A 60 9.42 1.32 16.12
C VAL A 60 8.57 2.57 15.86
N LEU A 61 7.26 2.43 15.65
CA LEU A 61 6.39 3.58 15.44
C LEU A 61 6.38 4.52 16.65
N LYS A 62 6.33 3.98 17.88
CA LYS A 62 6.42 4.79 19.09
C LYS A 62 7.74 5.57 19.16
N GLU A 63 8.86 4.94 18.81
CA GLU A 63 10.17 5.63 18.72
C GLU A 63 10.09 6.80 17.70
N LEU A 64 9.60 6.54 16.48
CA LEU A 64 9.47 7.54 15.42
C LEU A 64 8.56 8.72 15.81
N PHE A 65 7.39 8.45 16.39
CA PHE A 65 6.48 9.51 16.82
C PHE A 65 7.05 10.32 17.99
N ASN A 66 7.73 9.68 18.95
CA ASN A 66 8.40 10.39 20.03
C ASN A 66 9.51 11.33 19.50
N GLU A 67 10.30 10.90 18.52
CA GLU A 67 11.29 11.76 17.88
C GLU A 67 10.64 12.91 17.10
N LYS A 68 9.57 12.64 16.35
CA LYS A 68 8.79 13.67 15.63
C LYS A 68 8.24 14.71 16.61
N ILE A 69 7.67 14.26 17.74
CA ILE A 69 7.15 15.14 18.80
C ILE A 69 8.27 16.00 19.39
N LYS A 70 9.41 15.42 19.77
CA LYS A 70 10.56 16.17 20.33
C LYS A 70 11.03 17.28 19.38
N LYS A 71 11.15 16.96 18.08
CA LYS A 71 11.51 17.95 17.04
C LYS A 71 10.46 19.06 16.96
N LEU A 72 9.18 18.71 16.86
CA LEU A 72 8.08 19.68 16.75
C LEU A 72 7.94 20.55 18.00
N GLU A 73 8.11 20.03 19.22
CA GLU A 73 8.04 20.79 20.46
C GLU A 73 9.12 21.90 20.52
N SER A 74 10.31 21.63 19.99
CA SER A 74 11.37 22.63 19.86
C SER A 74 11.04 23.76 18.86
N ASP A 75 10.18 23.48 17.88
CA ASP A 75 9.79 24.40 16.79
C ASP A 75 8.46 25.15 17.04
N VAL A 76 7.63 24.69 17.99
CA VAL A 76 6.32 25.29 18.31
C VAL A 76 6.43 26.76 18.72
N LEU A 77 7.55 27.19 19.29
CA LEU A 77 7.81 28.60 19.65
C LEU A 77 8.04 29.51 18.44
N LYS A 78 8.26 28.97 17.22
CA LYS A 78 8.74 29.76 16.08
C LYS A 78 7.79 29.83 14.88
N LYS A 79 6.96 28.80 14.61
CA LYS A 79 6.29 28.66 13.28
C LYS A 79 4.83 28.17 13.27
N GLY A 80 4.14 28.10 14.41
CA GLY A 80 2.70 27.74 14.41
C GLY A 80 2.41 26.28 14.03
N GLN A 81 3.31 25.33 14.34
CA GLN A 81 3.15 23.90 14.05
C GLN A 81 2.26 23.13 15.05
N ARG A 82 1.40 23.83 15.80
CA ARG A 82 0.56 23.20 16.85
C ARG A 82 -0.31 22.07 16.32
N LYS A 83 -0.84 22.20 15.09
CA LYS A 83 -1.66 21.16 14.45
C LYS A 83 -0.86 19.87 14.20
N GLN A 84 0.36 19.97 13.68
CA GLN A 84 1.23 18.81 13.44
C GLN A 84 1.65 18.13 14.73
N LEU A 85 1.97 18.92 15.77
CA LEU A 85 2.29 18.39 17.09
C LEU A 85 1.11 17.63 17.70
N ASN A 86 -0.09 18.21 17.65
CA ASN A 86 -1.30 17.57 18.19
C ASN A 86 -1.62 16.28 17.43
N GLN A 87 -1.44 16.27 16.10
CA GLN A 87 -1.64 15.08 15.28
C GLN A 87 -0.63 13.98 15.67
N ALA A 88 0.66 14.30 15.78
CA ALA A 88 1.68 13.33 16.17
C ALA A 88 1.43 12.75 17.57
N LYS A 89 0.95 13.57 18.52
CA LYS A 89 0.54 13.12 19.86
C LYS A 89 -0.68 12.20 19.82
N ALA A 90 -1.68 12.54 19.00
CA ALA A 90 -2.86 11.70 18.81
C ALA A 90 -2.49 10.34 18.18
N ASP A 91 -1.61 10.34 17.17
CA ASP A 91 -1.16 9.12 16.52
C ASP A 91 -0.33 8.25 17.48
N LEU A 92 0.53 8.84 18.30
CA LEU A 92 1.23 8.11 19.37
C LEU A 92 0.25 7.47 20.37
N GLU A 93 -0.81 8.19 20.74
CA GLU A 93 -1.81 7.68 21.68
C GLU A 93 -2.60 6.51 21.10
N LYS A 94 -2.94 6.52 19.80
CA LYS A 94 -3.55 5.35 19.12
C LYS A 94 -2.71 4.09 19.30
N LEU A 95 -1.38 4.19 19.23
CA LEU A 95 -0.46 3.05 19.37
C LEU A 95 -0.42 2.43 20.78
N ASN A 96 -1.08 3.05 21.77
CA ASN A 96 -1.29 2.43 23.08
C ASN A 96 -2.48 1.46 23.10
N GLY A 97 -3.30 1.45 22.04
CA GLY A 97 -4.39 0.50 21.86
C GLY A 97 -3.93 -0.95 21.70
N LYS A 98 -4.82 -1.89 22.05
CA LYS A 98 -4.65 -3.31 21.72
C LYS A 98 -5.30 -3.57 20.37
N PHE A 99 -4.52 -4.01 19.39
CA PHE A 99 -4.97 -4.31 18.04
C PHE A 99 -4.97 -5.81 17.82
N ALA A 100 -6.11 -6.33 17.37
CA ALA A 100 -6.24 -7.73 16.94
C ALA A 100 -5.60 -7.94 15.58
N TYR A 101 -5.68 -6.94 14.70
CA TYR A 101 -5.11 -7.00 13.36
C TYR A 101 -4.32 -5.73 13.01
N ARG A 102 -3.23 -5.90 12.28
CA ARG A 102 -2.34 -4.85 11.80
C ARG A 102 -2.14 -5.00 10.30
N TYR A 103 -2.43 -3.95 9.56
CA TYR A 103 -2.22 -3.90 8.11
C TYR A 103 -1.28 -2.74 7.78
N LEU A 104 -0.30 -3.02 6.93
CA LEU A 104 0.65 -2.04 6.44
C LEU A 104 0.35 -1.82 4.96
N VAL A 105 0.36 -0.57 4.51
CA VAL A 105 0.11 -0.22 3.11
C VAL A 105 1.17 0.76 2.65
N PHE A 106 2.02 0.30 1.75
CA PHE A 106 3.19 1.04 1.29
C PHE A 106 3.31 1.01 -0.22
N ASP A 107 4.06 1.97 -0.73
CA ASP A 107 4.43 1.99 -2.13
C ASP A 107 5.65 1.08 -2.35
N SER A 108 5.76 0.50 -3.55
CA SER A 108 6.90 -0.37 -3.87
C SER A 108 8.23 0.39 -3.85
N GLU A 109 8.19 1.70 -4.14
CA GLU A 109 9.33 2.62 -4.06
C GLU A 109 10.63 2.08 -4.72
N LEU A 110 10.52 1.27 -5.77
CA LEU A 110 11.65 0.58 -6.39
C LEU A 110 12.74 1.54 -6.90
N GLN A 111 12.35 2.78 -7.23
CA GLN A 111 13.23 3.88 -7.63
C GLN A 111 13.87 4.65 -6.47
N HIS A 112 13.57 4.32 -5.22
CA HIS A 112 14.06 5.04 -4.04
C HIS A 112 15.57 4.83 -3.88
N GLY A 113 16.33 5.92 -3.88
CA GLY A 113 17.78 5.90 -3.69
C GLY A 113 18.15 6.28 -2.27
N GLU A 114 19.22 5.70 -1.74
CA GLU A 114 19.80 6.14 -0.48
C GLU A 114 20.54 7.48 -0.67
N GLY A 115 20.25 8.45 0.20
CA GLY A 115 20.85 9.77 0.11
C GLY A 115 22.38 9.72 0.15
N GLY A 116 23.02 10.05 -0.97
CA GLY A 116 24.47 10.15 -1.10
C GLY A 116 25.18 8.98 -1.80
N VAL A 117 24.47 7.90 -2.14
CA VAL A 117 25.01 6.77 -2.91
C VAL A 117 24.25 6.63 -4.22
N SER A 118 24.95 6.84 -5.35
CA SER A 118 24.38 6.58 -6.68
C SER A 118 24.76 5.15 -7.09
N LEU A 119 23.88 4.19 -6.82
CA LEU A 119 24.00 2.86 -7.40
C LEU A 119 23.58 2.89 -8.88
N PRO A 120 24.12 2.00 -9.73
CA PRO A 120 23.51 1.67 -11.00
C PRO A 120 22.04 1.28 -10.81
N ARG A 121 21.19 1.58 -11.79
CA ARG A 121 19.74 1.36 -11.70
C ARG A 121 19.41 -0.09 -11.36
N GLU A 122 20.07 -1.03 -12.01
CA GLU A 122 19.83 -2.46 -11.86
C GLU A 122 20.17 -2.93 -10.44
N GLU A 123 21.32 -2.49 -9.91
CA GLU A 123 21.72 -2.78 -8.52
C GLU A 123 20.76 -2.16 -7.50
N GLN A 124 20.26 -0.95 -7.77
CA GLN A 124 19.28 -0.29 -6.92
C GLN A 124 17.95 -1.04 -6.89
N ILE A 125 17.44 -1.47 -8.06
CA ILE A 125 16.23 -2.28 -8.15
C ILE A 125 16.41 -3.60 -7.42
N GLU A 126 17.54 -4.28 -7.62
CA GLU A 126 17.83 -5.55 -6.96
C GLU A 126 17.87 -5.38 -5.43
N LYS A 127 18.58 -4.36 -4.93
CA LYS A 127 18.61 -4.01 -3.51
C LYS A 127 17.19 -3.79 -2.98
N ASN A 128 16.42 -2.90 -3.61
CA ASN A 128 15.08 -2.54 -3.16
C ASN A 128 14.12 -3.74 -3.21
N CYS A 129 14.20 -4.59 -4.23
CA CYS A 129 13.44 -5.85 -4.28
C CYS A 129 13.80 -6.79 -3.13
N ASN A 130 15.08 -6.89 -2.76
CA ASN A 130 15.51 -7.74 -1.64
C ASN A 130 15.01 -7.20 -0.29
N GLU A 131 15.00 -5.88 -0.11
CA GLU A 131 14.41 -5.24 1.07
C GLU A 131 12.91 -5.50 1.16
N LEU A 132 12.17 -5.30 0.05
CA LEU A 132 10.76 -5.63 -0.03
C LEU A 132 10.50 -7.10 0.28
N LYS A 133 11.28 -8.02 -0.28
CA LYS A 133 11.14 -9.45 -0.01
C LYS A 133 11.27 -9.77 1.47
N ASN A 134 12.23 -9.15 2.16
CA ASN A 134 12.39 -9.32 3.61
C ASN A 134 11.21 -8.74 4.39
N MET A 135 10.74 -7.55 4.01
CA MET A 135 9.55 -6.93 4.62
C MET A 135 8.29 -7.78 4.42
N LEU A 136 8.09 -8.34 3.23
CA LEU A 136 6.96 -9.23 2.91
C LEU A 136 7.05 -10.58 3.62
N ALA A 137 8.26 -11.06 3.93
CA ALA A 137 8.45 -12.26 4.74
C ALA A 137 8.14 -12.00 6.21
N PHE A 138 8.47 -10.81 6.71
CA PHE A 138 8.23 -10.42 8.10
C PHE A 138 6.76 -10.03 8.35
N PHE A 139 6.15 -9.24 7.46
CA PHE A 139 4.77 -8.77 7.56
C PHE A 139 3.81 -9.61 6.70
N ASN A 140 3.64 -10.88 7.04
CA ASN A 140 2.81 -11.83 6.30
C ASN A 140 1.49 -12.25 6.99
N ASN A 141 1.24 -11.78 8.22
CA ASN A 141 0.09 -12.20 9.02
C ASN A 141 -0.43 -11.04 9.86
N GLU A 142 -1.66 -10.63 9.60
CA GLU A 142 -2.30 -9.48 10.24
C GLU A 142 -2.42 -9.62 11.76
N SER A 143 -2.48 -10.84 12.30
CA SER A 143 -2.68 -11.12 13.72
C SER A 143 -1.40 -11.26 14.54
N ASP A 144 -0.24 -11.26 13.88
CA ASP A 144 1.08 -11.34 14.50
C ASP A 144 1.87 -10.04 14.29
N GLN A 145 2.86 -10.03 13.39
CA GLN A 145 3.68 -8.85 13.10
C GLN A 145 2.94 -7.82 12.24
N GLY A 146 1.89 -8.25 11.53
CA GLY A 146 1.10 -7.48 10.59
C GLY A 146 1.14 -8.06 9.18
N LYS A 147 0.23 -7.63 8.32
CA LYS A 147 0.18 -8.00 6.90
C LYS A 147 0.44 -6.77 6.04
N LEU A 148 1.49 -6.84 5.22
CA LEU A 148 1.89 -5.76 4.31
C LEU A 148 1.17 -5.90 2.97
N TYR A 149 0.69 -4.78 2.43
CA TYR A 149 0.23 -4.61 1.05
C TYR A 149 1.17 -3.62 0.37
N VAL A 150 1.69 -4.00 -0.80
CA VAL A 150 2.58 -3.15 -1.61
C VAL A 150 1.87 -2.75 -2.89
N ASN A 151 1.72 -1.45 -3.13
CA ASN A 151 1.16 -0.95 -4.39
C ASN A 151 2.26 -0.78 -5.44
N TYR A 152 1.95 -1.13 -6.69
CA TYR A 152 2.88 -1.06 -7.81
C TYR A 152 2.42 -0.02 -8.84
N PRO A 153 3.20 1.05 -9.08
CA PRO A 153 4.38 1.45 -8.29
C PRO A 153 4.04 2.05 -6.92
N MET A 154 2.86 2.64 -6.78
CA MET A 154 2.49 3.47 -5.64
C MET A 154 0.97 3.62 -5.50
N MET A 155 0.50 4.28 -4.44
CA MET A 155 -0.90 4.45 -4.11
C MET A 155 -1.72 4.92 -5.32
N GLU A 156 -1.24 5.87 -6.12
CA GLU A 156 -1.95 6.38 -7.31
C GLU A 156 -2.40 5.30 -8.32
N SER A 157 -1.84 4.08 -8.27
CA SER A 157 -2.26 2.93 -9.10
C SER A 157 -3.75 2.63 -9.04
N TYR A 158 -4.47 2.94 -7.94
CA TYR A 158 -5.92 2.70 -7.85
C TYR A 158 -6.73 3.43 -8.93
N ARG A 159 -6.17 4.47 -9.54
CA ARG A 159 -6.83 5.37 -10.51
C ARG A 159 -6.08 5.53 -11.82
N ASP A 160 -5.11 4.66 -12.12
CA ASP A 160 -4.41 4.66 -13.41
C ASP A 160 -5.25 3.99 -14.52
N CYS A 161 -6.44 4.55 -14.74
CA CYS A 161 -7.46 4.01 -15.62
C CYS A 161 -8.44 5.12 -16.02
N ASP A 162 -9.11 4.93 -17.15
CA ASP A 162 -10.00 5.94 -17.71
C ASP A 162 -11.49 5.71 -17.37
N ALA A 163 -11.81 4.57 -16.75
CA ALA A 163 -13.14 4.21 -16.27
C ALA A 163 -13.05 3.24 -15.08
N PHE A 164 -14.14 3.15 -14.31
CA PHE A 164 -14.32 2.04 -13.37
C PHE A 164 -14.52 0.75 -14.15
N PHE A 165 -13.66 -0.24 -13.92
CA PHE A 165 -13.51 -1.42 -14.79
C PHE A 165 -13.13 -1.02 -16.24
N ASP A 166 -11.89 -0.62 -16.41
CA ASP A 166 -11.27 -0.28 -17.69
C ASP A 166 -10.62 -1.53 -18.30
N GLU A 167 -11.14 -2.03 -19.43
CA GLU A 167 -10.57 -3.18 -20.16
C GLU A 167 -9.11 -2.95 -20.58
N GLU A 168 -8.72 -1.70 -20.81
CA GLU A 168 -7.35 -1.34 -21.16
C GLU A 168 -6.40 -1.43 -19.96
N TYR A 169 -6.93 -1.58 -18.74
CA TYR A 169 -6.13 -1.77 -17.52
C TYR A 169 -5.30 -3.07 -17.57
N LYS A 170 -5.76 -4.07 -18.33
CA LYS A 170 -5.09 -5.36 -18.51
C LYS A 170 -3.63 -5.23 -18.94
N ASP A 171 -3.32 -4.23 -19.78
CA ASP A 171 -1.98 -3.99 -20.33
C ASP A 171 -1.33 -2.71 -19.77
N ARG A 172 -1.90 -2.11 -18.71
CA ARG A 172 -1.27 -0.96 -18.04
C ARG A 172 0.01 -1.38 -17.33
N MET A 173 1.10 -0.74 -17.75
CA MET A 173 2.46 -0.92 -17.24
C MET A 173 3.10 0.47 -17.09
N VAL A 174 4.12 0.56 -16.24
CA VAL A 174 4.96 1.76 -16.09
C VAL A 174 6.39 1.40 -16.47
N ALA A 175 6.92 2.04 -17.50
CA ALA A 175 8.33 1.88 -17.86
C ALA A 175 9.24 2.33 -16.71
N LEU A 176 10.33 1.60 -16.45
CA LEU A 176 11.26 1.93 -15.37
C LEU A 176 11.87 3.33 -15.56
N ASP A 177 12.09 3.79 -16.78
CA ASP A 177 12.55 5.16 -17.05
C ASP A 177 11.57 6.23 -16.55
N VAL A 178 10.27 5.99 -16.70
CA VAL A 178 9.22 6.90 -16.21
C VAL A 178 9.21 6.91 -14.69
N LEU A 179 9.33 5.73 -14.08
CA LEU A 179 9.34 5.55 -12.63
C LEU A 179 10.54 6.27 -12.00
N PHE A 180 11.75 6.03 -12.51
CA PHE A 180 12.99 6.66 -12.04
C PHE A 180 13.04 8.16 -12.32
N ALA A 181 12.36 8.64 -13.37
CA ALA A 181 12.20 10.07 -13.61
C ALA A 181 11.18 10.75 -12.66
N GLY A 182 10.52 10.00 -11.77
CA GLY A 182 9.49 10.52 -10.87
C GLY A 182 8.22 10.97 -11.61
N LYS A 183 8.00 10.47 -12.84
CA LYS A 183 6.93 10.95 -13.73
C LYS A 183 5.63 10.15 -13.65
N TYR A 184 5.58 9.10 -12.83
CA TYR A 184 4.38 8.27 -12.73
C TYR A 184 3.14 9.06 -12.32
N LYS A 185 3.22 9.89 -11.27
CA LYS A 185 2.08 10.70 -10.81
C LYS A 185 1.58 11.68 -11.88
N GLU A 186 2.48 12.20 -12.72
CA GLU A 186 2.11 13.04 -13.87
C GLU A 186 1.34 12.23 -14.93
N GLN A 187 1.76 10.99 -15.21
CA GLN A 187 1.06 10.11 -16.13
C GLN A 187 -0.34 9.75 -15.62
N VAL A 188 -0.45 9.34 -14.36
CA VAL A 188 -1.76 9.04 -13.74
C VAL A 188 -2.65 10.29 -13.74
N GLY A 189 -2.07 11.48 -13.53
CA GLY A 189 -2.80 12.75 -13.59
C GLY A 189 -3.52 13.00 -14.92
N LYS A 190 -3.09 12.37 -16.01
CA LYS A 190 -3.71 12.49 -17.35
C LYS A 190 -4.88 11.53 -17.56
N ARG A 191 -5.10 10.57 -16.66
CA ARG A 191 -6.21 9.62 -16.72
C ARG A 191 -7.53 10.26 -16.32
N LYS A 192 -8.64 9.79 -16.88
CA LYS A 192 -9.96 10.35 -16.56
C LYS A 192 -10.34 10.17 -15.09
N LEU A 193 -10.02 9.03 -14.48
CA LEU A 193 -10.32 8.78 -13.06
C LEU A 193 -9.49 9.64 -12.11
N SER A 194 -8.40 10.28 -12.56
CA SER A 194 -7.64 11.24 -11.76
C SER A 194 -8.47 12.44 -11.30
N ASN A 195 -9.55 12.76 -12.03
CA ASN A 195 -10.49 13.84 -11.73
C ASN A 195 -11.46 13.49 -10.59
N ILE A 196 -11.55 12.23 -10.17
CA ILE A 196 -12.38 11.80 -9.07
C ILE A 196 -11.56 11.86 -7.77
N ARG A 197 -12.06 12.60 -6.79
CA ARG A 197 -11.43 12.65 -5.45
C ARG A 197 -11.65 11.31 -4.75
N ALA A 198 -10.63 10.82 -4.05
CA ALA A 198 -10.70 9.59 -3.24
C ALA A 198 -11.95 9.54 -2.34
N THR A 199 -12.22 10.64 -1.65
CA THR A 199 -13.38 10.81 -0.75
C THR A 199 -14.76 10.68 -1.42
N ARG A 200 -14.84 10.71 -2.77
CA ARG A 200 -16.09 10.59 -3.54
C ARG A 200 -16.34 9.21 -4.11
N ILE A 201 -15.36 8.31 -4.11
CA ILE A 201 -15.48 6.95 -4.65
C ILE A 201 -16.55 6.21 -3.84
N CYS A 202 -17.64 5.77 -4.48
CA CYS A 202 -18.70 5.05 -3.79
C CYS A 202 -18.40 3.54 -3.68
N LYS A 203 -19.25 2.78 -2.99
CA LYS A 203 -19.06 1.33 -2.86
C LYS A 203 -19.00 0.64 -4.22
N ASN A 204 -19.91 0.98 -5.14
CA ASN A 204 -19.92 0.40 -6.48
C ASN A 204 -18.62 0.72 -7.25
N ASP A 205 -18.10 1.93 -7.11
CA ASP A 205 -16.83 2.32 -7.72
C ASP A 205 -15.67 1.46 -7.18
N PHE A 206 -15.59 1.25 -5.87
CA PHE A 206 -14.61 0.33 -5.29
C PHE A 206 -14.83 -1.11 -5.75
N ASP A 207 -16.07 -1.61 -5.81
CA ASP A 207 -16.37 -2.95 -6.29
C ASP A 207 -15.77 -3.16 -7.70
N GLN A 208 -15.91 -2.17 -8.59
CA GLN A 208 -15.32 -2.20 -9.93
C GLN A 208 -13.79 -2.13 -9.92
N LEU A 209 -13.19 -1.26 -9.10
CA LEU A 209 -11.73 -1.17 -8.97
C LEU A 209 -11.12 -2.48 -8.42
N ILE A 210 -11.76 -3.09 -7.44
CA ILE A 210 -11.32 -4.37 -6.85
C ILE A 210 -11.39 -5.47 -7.90
N ARG A 211 -12.53 -5.61 -8.59
CA ARG A 211 -12.70 -6.60 -9.67
C ARG A 211 -11.66 -6.44 -10.76
N MET A 212 -11.44 -5.22 -11.23
CA MET A 212 -10.45 -4.92 -12.25
C MET A 212 -9.01 -5.27 -11.79
N ASN A 213 -8.67 -5.04 -10.52
CA ASN A 213 -7.36 -5.43 -9.98
C ASN A 213 -7.24 -6.94 -9.74
N VAL A 214 -8.33 -7.67 -9.49
CA VAL A 214 -8.33 -9.15 -9.48
C VAL A 214 -8.14 -9.70 -10.89
N PHE A 215 -8.77 -9.10 -11.91
CA PHE A 215 -8.53 -9.46 -13.30
C PHE A 215 -7.09 -9.15 -13.72
N LYS A 216 -6.55 -8.02 -13.26
CA LYS A 216 -5.14 -7.66 -13.47
C LYS A 216 -4.20 -8.65 -12.80
N LEU A 217 -4.49 -9.07 -11.57
CA LEU A 217 -3.74 -10.10 -10.87
C LEU A 217 -3.69 -11.38 -11.71
N ASN A 218 -4.83 -11.84 -12.23
CA ASN A 218 -4.88 -13.01 -13.11
C ASN A 218 -4.03 -12.80 -14.37
N ARG A 219 -4.11 -11.61 -14.98
CA ARG A 219 -3.38 -11.27 -16.20
C ARG A 219 -1.86 -11.27 -16.00
N ILE A 220 -1.37 -10.81 -14.85
CA ILE A 220 0.06 -10.78 -14.54
C ILE A 220 0.58 -12.15 -14.06
N SER A 221 -0.28 -12.98 -13.49
CA SER A 221 0.10 -14.30 -12.95
C SER A 221 -0.02 -15.44 -13.96
N THR A 222 -1.03 -15.40 -14.85
CA THR A 222 -1.38 -16.51 -15.74
C THR A 222 -1.58 -16.10 -17.21
N GLU A 223 -1.39 -14.81 -17.53
CA GLU A 223 -1.68 -14.21 -18.83
C GLU A 223 -3.17 -14.13 -19.21
N ASN A 224 -4.09 -14.53 -18.31
CA ASN A 224 -5.53 -14.49 -18.55
C ASN A 224 -6.18 -13.22 -17.97
N TRP A 225 -6.97 -12.51 -18.79
CA TRP A 225 -7.83 -11.41 -18.33
C TRP A 225 -9.26 -11.92 -18.12
N MET A 226 -9.46 -12.60 -17.00
CA MET A 226 -10.76 -13.12 -16.61
C MET A 226 -10.87 -13.22 -15.09
N GLN A 227 -12.10 -13.43 -14.62
CA GLN A 227 -12.36 -13.72 -13.22
C GLN A 227 -11.55 -14.96 -12.79
N MET A 228 -10.89 -14.82 -11.64
CA MET A 228 -10.21 -15.88 -10.93
C MET A 228 -11.17 -16.54 -9.93
N ASP A 229 -10.99 -17.82 -9.61
CA ASP A 229 -11.68 -18.38 -8.45
C ASP A 229 -10.98 -17.95 -7.14
N TYR A 230 -11.63 -18.21 -6.01
CA TYR A 230 -11.09 -17.73 -4.73
C TYR A 230 -9.82 -18.47 -4.29
N ASP A 231 -9.63 -19.72 -4.68
CA ASP A 231 -8.46 -20.50 -4.30
C ASP A 231 -7.22 -20.03 -5.06
N ASP A 232 -7.36 -19.83 -6.36
CA ASP A 232 -6.33 -19.19 -7.18
C ASP A 232 -6.05 -17.77 -6.68
N PHE A 233 -7.09 -17.00 -6.32
CA PHE A 233 -6.91 -15.65 -5.77
C PHE A 233 -6.00 -15.67 -4.56
N LEU A 234 -6.27 -16.53 -3.57
CA LEU A 234 -5.44 -16.64 -2.36
C LEU A 234 -3.97 -16.91 -2.68
N VAL A 235 -3.69 -17.76 -3.68
CA VAL A 235 -2.30 -18.11 -4.04
C VAL A 235 -1.60 -16.96 -4.75
N TYR A 236 -2.27 -16.32 -5.70
CA TYR A 236 -1.66 -15.29 -6.54
C TYR A 236 -1.64 -13.92 -5.84
N SER A 237 -2.58 -13.63 -4.94
CA SER A 237 -2.64 -12.37 -4.20
C SER A 237 -1.63 -12.29 -3.05
N GLU A 238 -0.97 -13.41 -2.72
CA GLU A 238 0.19 -13.39 -1.82
C GLU A 238 1.24 -12.40 -2.33
N GLN A 239 1.65 -11.48 -1.47
CA GLN A 239 2.46 -10.36 -1.90
C GLN A 239 3.84 -10.78 -2.43
N GLN A 240 4.40 -11.88 -1.92
CA GLN A 240 5.64 -12.45 -2.45
C GLN A 240 5.45 -12.99 -3.87
N SER A 241 4.27 -13.55 -4.18
CA SER A 241 3.91 -13.98 -5.54
C SER A 241 3.81 -12.78 -6.48
N ILE A 242 3.19 -11.69 -6.03
CA ILE A 242 3.09 -10.43 -6.78
C ILE A 242 4.47 -9.84 -7.03
N LEU A 243 5.32 -9.69 -6.00
CA LEU A 243 6.69 -9.18 -6.16
C LEU A 243 7.48 -10.01 -7.17
N ARG A 244 7.35 -11.34 -7.14
CA ARG A 244 8.02 -12.22 -8.11
C ARG A 244 7.51 -11.99 -9.54
N ALA A 245 6.21 -11.79 -9.73
CA ALA A 245 5.65 -11.45 -11.04
C ALA A 245 6.20 -10.10 -11.53
N GLU A 246 6.21 -9.07 -10.68
CA GLU A 246 6.79 -7.76 -10.99
C GLU A 246 8.26 -7.84 -11.36
N GLN A 247 9.07 -8.63 -10.65
CA GLN A 247 10.48 -8.88 -11.00
C GLN A 247 10.64 -9.48 -12.41
N ASN A 248 9.72 -10.35 -12.84
CA ASN A 248 9.75 -10.90 -14.19
C ASN A 248 9.43 -9.81 -15.24
N PHE A 249 8.47 -8.92 -14.98
CA PHE A 249 8.17 -7.80 -15.87
C PHE A 249 9.33 -6.82 -15.95
N MET A 250 9.97 -6.50 -14.82
CA MET A 250 11.16 -5.65 -14.81
C MET A 250 12.29 -6.24 -15.67
N ALA A 251 12.55 -7.54 -15.53
CA ALA A 251 13.61 -8.22 -16.28
C ALA A 251 13.32 -8.36 -17.79
N LYS A 252 12.06 -8.58 -18.17
CA LYS A 252 11.67 -8.88 -19.57
C LYS A 252 11.24 -7.65 -20.36
N GLU A 253 10.55 -6.71 -19.71
CA GLU A 253 9.87 -5.59 -20.35
C GLU A 253 10.42 -4.23 -19.93
N ASN A 254 11.37 -4.19 -18.98
CA ASN A 254 11.90 -2.95 -18.41
C ASN A 254 10.77 -2.04 -17.87
N ALA A 255 9.76 -2.67 -17.28
CA ALA A 255 8.55 -2.05 -16.77
C ALA A 255 8.01 -2.83 -15.56
N ILE A 256 7.11 -2.19 -14.81
CA ILE A 256 6.30 -2.83 -13.77
C ILE A 256 4.84 -2.83 -14.19
N ALA A 257 4.08 -3.83 -13.75
CA ALA A 257 2.65 -3.80 -13.94
C ALA A 257 1.99 -2.84 -12.94
N VAL A 258 0.93 -2.17 -13.37
CA VAL A 258 0.15 -1.34 -12.46
C VAL A 258 -0.79 -2.25 -11.67
N LEU A 259 -0.66 -2.24 -10.35
CA LEU A 259 -1.49 -3.04 -9.45
C LEU A 259 -1.62 -2.36 -8.08
N ASN A 260 -2.86 -2.16 -7.63
CA ASN A 260 -3.12 -1.62 -6.30
C ASN A 260 -3.60 -2.73 -5.35
N THR A 261 -2.71 -3.22 -4.49
CA THR A 261 -2.98 -4.39 -3.64
C THR A 261 -3.76 -4.04 -2.39
N LEU A 262 -3.84 -2.76 -1.99
CA LEU A 262 -4.76 -2.31 -0.93
C LEU A 262 -6.20 -2.74 -1.23
N LEU A 263 -6.60 -2.76 -2.50
CA LEU A 263 -7.94 -3.16 -2.92
C LEU A 263 -8.27 -4.63 -2.55
N PHE A 264 -7.26 -5.48 -2.37
CA PHE A 264 -7.44 -6.87 -1.95
C PHE A 264 -7.78 -7.03 -0.48
N PHE A 265 -7.52 -6.01 0.36
CA PHE A 265 -7.83 -6.04 1.79
C PHE A 265 -9.27 -6.48 2.08
N THR A 266 -10.24 -5.96 1.34
CA THR A 266 -11.65 -6.27 1.59
C THR A 266 -12.00 -7.72 1.27
N LEU A 267 -11.32 -8.30 0.27
CA LEU A 267 -11.47 -9.70 -0.11
C LEU A 267 -10.88 -10.62 0.96
N ASP A 268 -9.71 -10.27 1.48
CA ASP A 268 -9.03 -11.00 2.55
C ASP A 268 -9.82 -10.92 3.87
N TYR A 269 -10.35 -9.74 4.19
CA TYR A 269 -11.07 -9.48 5.44
C TYR A 269 -12.42 -10.22 5.54
N TYR A 270 -13.22 -10.21 4.46
CA TYR A 270 -14.53 -10.88 4.46
C TYR A 270 -14.50 -12.31 3.90
N GLY A 271 -13.43 -12.67 3.19
CA GLY A 271 -13.17 -14.00 2.68
C GLY A 271 -14.11 -14.48 1.57
N ARG A 272 -14.15 -15.80 1.38
CA ARG A 272 -14.73 -16.48 0.20
C ARG A 272 -16.16 -16.07 -0.14
N SER A 273 -17.05 -15.95 0.85
CA SER A 273 -18.46 -15.64 0.57
C SER A 273 -18.62 -14.25 -0.03
N PHE A 274 -17.85 -13.28 0.47
CA PHE A 274 -17.83 -11.93 -0.05
C PHE A 274 -17.18 -11.87 -1.42
N TYR A 275 -16.03 -12.54 -1.60
CA TYR A 275 -15.36 -12.65 -2.90
C TYR A 275 -16.30 -13.19 -3.98
N ASN A 276 -16.95 -14.32 -3.71
CA ASN A 276 -17.89 -14.94 -4.66
C ASN A 276 -19.08 -14.04 -5.00
N THR A 277 -19.51 -13.20 -4.06
CA THR A 277 -20.58 -12.23 -4.31
C THR A 277 -20.07 -11.08 -5.17
N MET A 278 -18.90 -10.53 -4.83
CA MET A 278 -18.28 -9.42 -5.55
C MET A 278 -17.99 -9.77 -7.02
N MET A 279 -17.48 -10.98 -7.27
CA MET A 279 -17.11 -11.37 -8.64
C MET A 279 -18.30 -11.73 -9.53
N LYS A 280 -19.47 -12.04 -8.97
CA LYS A 280 -20.70 -12.33 -9.72
C LYS A 280 -21.41 -11.08 -10.26
N CYS A 281 -21.16 -9.91 -9.67
CA CYS A 281 -21.88 -8.66 -10.00
C CYS A 281 -21.31 -7.96 -11.24
N GLY A 282 -20.92 -8.75 -12.24
CA GLY A 282 -20.08 -8.33 -13.36
C GLY A 282 -20.71 -8.32 -14.73
#